data_AF-A0A956TNE7-F1
#
_entry.id   AF-A0A956TNE7-F1
#
_cell.length_a   1.000
_cell.length_b   1.000
_cell.length_c   1.000
_cell.angle_alpha   90.00
_cell.angle_beta   90.00
_cell.angle_gamma   90.00
#
_symmetry.space_group_name_H-M   'P 1'
#
loop_
_entity.id
_entity.type
_entity.pdbx_description
1 polymer ?
#
loop_
_entity_poly.entity_id
_entity_poly.type
_entity_poly.pdbx_seq_one_letter_code
_entity_poly.pdbx_strand_id
1 'polypeptide(L)'
;NRTPPKTQSALLEAMEERQVSLEGKTESLPELFMVVATQNPIEFEGTYPLPEAQLDRFMLKIVIDYPNPDAEKTMLKNWQKGDYHRHSPRLEAVASETEICSCRRELEHVSVEDSIIDYLSGLIQKSRNLSDLQLGASPRAALSWLAAAKAHAAIEGKDFVTPDNVKFVAEPVLRHRLILTPEAELDGVTMSQVIANLMRQIPVPR
;
A
#
# COMPACT_ATOMS: atom_id res chain seq x y z
N ASN A 1 -14.65 5.87 2.49
CA ASN A 1 -14.92 7.29 2.83
C ASN A 1 -16.41 7.63 3.01
N ARG A 2 -17.36 6.68 3.06
CA ARG A 2 -18.80 6.98 3.24
C ARG A 2 -19.32 6.76 4.68
N THR A 3 -18.46 6.33 5.59
CA THR A 3 -18.81 6.15 7.00
C THR A 3 -18.45 7.40 7.81
N PRO A 4 -19.17 7.69 8.91
CA PRO A 4 -18.85 8.79 9.80
C PRO A 4 -17.42 8.69 10.36
N PRO A 5 -16.77 9.81 10.72
CA PRO A 5 -15.41 9.81 11.28
C PRO A 5 -15.23 8.88 12.49
N LYS A 6 -16.24 8.74 13.35
CA LYS A 6 -16.20 7.80 14.50
C LYS A 6 -16.00 6.35 14.07
N THR A 7 -16.71 5.91 13.03
CA THR A 7 -16.58 4.56 12.48
C THR A 7 -15.24 4.37 11.79
N GLN A 8 -14.72 5.41 11.13
CA GLN A 8 -13.39 5.37 10.54
C GLN A 8 -12.32 5.22 11.63
N SER A 9 -12.41 5.99 12.72
CA SER A 9 -11.49 5.87 13.86
C SER A 9 -11.51 4.48 14.49
N ALA A 10 -12.69 3.87 14.69
CA ALA A 10 -12.80 2.53 15.25
C ALA A 10 -12.12 1.46 14.37
N LEU A 11 -12.25 1.57 13.04
CA LEU A 11 -11.54 0.69 12.11
C LEU A 11 -10.01 0.85 12.22
N LEU A 12 -9.53 2.10 12.31
CA LEU A 12 -8.10 2.39 12.39
C LEU A 12 -7.50 1.97 13.73
N GLU A 13 -8.26 2.05 14.82
CA GLU A 13 -7.88 1.51 16.13
C GLU A 13 -7.71 -0.01 16.04
N ALA A 14 -8.68 -0.71 15.45
CA ALA A 14 -8.58 -2.16 15.22
C ALA A 14 -7.37 -2.54 14.35
N MET A 15 -7.02 -1.71 13.36
CA MET A 15 -5.84 -1.90 12.50
C MET A 15 -4.52 -1.76 13.26
N GLU A 16 -4.41 -0.77 14.16
CA GLU A 16 -3.16 -0.48 14.88
C GLU A 16 -2.99 -1.41 16.10
N GLU A 17 -4.06 -1.58 16.88
CA GLU A 17 -4.03 -2.29 18.17
C GLU A 17 -4.25 -3.81 18.01
N ARG A 18 -4.68 -4.27 16.84
CA ARG A 18 -5.01 -5.69 16.56
C ARG A 18 -5.99 -6.31 17.57
N GLN A 19 -6.84 -5.48 18.15
CA GLN A 19 -7.87 -5.89 19.11
C GLN A 19 -9.06 -4.93 19.04
N VAL A 20 -10.20 -5.38 19.54
CA VAL A 20 -11.42 -4.58 19.68
C VAL A 20 -11.97 -4.72 21.08
N SER A 21 -12.48 -3.62 21.64
CA SER A 21 -13.12 -3.63 22.95
C SER A 21 -14.64 -3.49 22.81
N LEU A 22 -15.38 -4.49 23.28
CA LEU A 22 -16.85 -4.54 23.27
C LEU A 22 -17.33 -4.76 24.71
N GLU A 23 -18.14 -3.83 25.22
CA GLU A 23 -18.74 -3.93 26.57
C GLU A 23 -17.73 -4.21 27.70
N GLY A 24 -16.53 -3.63 27.60
CA GLY A 24 -15.46 -3.81 28.60
C GLY A 24 -14.66 -5.11 28.47
N LYS A 25 -14.92 -5.92 27.44
CA LYS A 25 -14.09 -7.08 27.08
C LYS A 25 -13.26 -6.77 25.84
N THR A 26 -11.98 -7.07 25.92
CA THR A 26 -11.04 -6.91 24.80
C THR A 26 -10.86 -8.25 24.11
N GLU A 27 -11.15 -8.28 22.81
CA GLU A 27 -11.04 -9.45 21.94
C GLU A 27 -9.92 -9.19 20.92
N SER A 28 -8.97 -10.11 20.81
CA SER A 28 -7.89 -10.02 19.82
C SER A 28 -8.41 -10.34 18.42
N LEU A 29 -7.90 -9.62 17.41
CA LEU A 29 -8.17 -9.95 16.01
C LEU A 29 -7.40 -11.22 15.60
N PRO A 30 -7.89 -11.97 14.59
CA PRO A 30 -7.17 -13.11 14.04
C PRO A 30 -5.77 -12.74 13.55
N GLU A 31 -4.86 -13.71 13.56
CA GLU A 31 -3.49 -13.54 13.05
C GLU A 31 -3.51 -13.07 11.58
N LEU A 32 -4.39 -13.68 10.77
CA LEU A 32 -4.67 -13.25 9.41
C LEU A 32 -5.77 -12.19 9.39
N PHE A 33 -5.38 -10.94 9.57
CA PHE A 33 -6.27 -9.79 9.46
C PHE A 33 -5.72 -8.76 8.45
N MET A 34 -6.51 -8.49 7.41
CA MET A 34 -6.22 -7.51 6.36
C MET A 34 -7.42 -6.59 6.15
N VAL A 35 -7.16 -5.30 6.01
CA VAL A 35 -8.17 -4.31 5.64
C VAL A 35 -7.91 -3.82 4.23
N VAL A 36 -8.93 -3.92 3.38
CA VAL A 36 -8.95 -3.29 2.06
C VAL A 36 -10.01 -2.19 2.10
N ALA A 37 -9.57 -0.94 2.07
CA ALA A 37 -10.46 0.21 2.05
C ALA A 37 -10.51 0.81 0.65
N THR A 38 -11.71 1.07 0.15
CA THR A 38 -11.93 1.76 -1.12
C THR A 38 -12.40 3.19 -0.86
N GLN A 39 -11.98 4.09 -1.74
CA GLN A 39 -12.39 5.49 -1.74
C GLN A 39 -12.90 5.83 -3.13
N ASN A 40 -14.15 6.29 -3.23
CA ASN A 40 -14.66 6.82 -4.48
C ASN A 40 -14.21 8.28 -4.62
N PRO A 41 -13.45 8.64 -5.67
CA PRO A 41 -12.91 9.99 -5.84
C PRO A 41 -13.92 11.03 -6.35
N ILE A 42 -15.08 10.63 -6.90
CA ILE A 42 -15.96 11.52 -7.68
C ILE A 42 -17.21 11.99 -6.90
N GLU A 43 -17.48 11.49 -5.69
CA GLU A 43 -18.69 11.85 -4.93
C GLU A 43 -18.45 12.87 -3.83
N PHE A 44 -19.11 14.03 -3.96
CA PHE A 44 -18.97 15.19 -3.07
C PHE A 44 -20.01 15.23 -1.92
N GLU A 45 -21.13 14.51 -2.01
CA GLU A 45 -22.13 14.46 -0.94
C GLU A 45 -21.96 13.21 -0.08
N GLY A 46 -21.90 13.39 1.24
CA GLY A 46 -21.85 12.29 2.21
C GLY A 46 -20.52 11.54 2.27
N THR A 47 -19.43 12.11 1.73
CA THR A 47 -18.09 11.53 1.85
C THR A 47 -17.24 12.30 2.85
N TYR A 48 -16.55 11.56 3.72
CA TYR A 48 -15.59 12.06 4.69
C TYR A 48 -14.22 11.51 4.30
N PRO A 49 -13.35 12.31 3.65
CA PRO A 49 -12.01 11.87 3.31
C PRO A 49 -11.24 11.55 4.60
N LEU A 50 -10.39 10.52 4.53
CA LEU A 50 -9.49 10.19 5.62
C LEU A 50 -8.40 11.26 5.68
N PRO A 51 -8.16 11.90 6.84
CA PRO A 51 -6.98 12.74 7.04
C PRO A 51 -5.69 11.98 6.72
N GLU A 52 -4.63 12.69 6.38
CA GLU A 52 -3.34 12.14 5.97
C GLU A 52 -2.73 11.28 7.08
N ALA A 53 -2.87 11.71 8.34
CA ALA A 53 -2.46 10.94 9.51
C ALA A 53 -3.19 9.59 9.64
N GLN A 54 -4.39 9.47 9.08
CA GLN A 54 -5.15 8.21 9.03
C GLN A 54 -4.75 7.36 7.83
N LEU A 55 -4.53 7.99 6.67
CA LEU A 55 -4.04 7.32 5.48
C LEU A 55 -2.67 6.67 5.70
N ASP A 56 -1.79 7.28 6.49
CA ASP A 56 -0.44 6.76 6.79
C ASP A 56 -0.45 5.35 7.43
N ARG A 57 -1.57 4.95 8.06
CA ARG A 57 -1.78 3.59 8.62
C ARG A 57 -1.97 2.51 7.56
N PHE A 58 -2.35 2.87 6.33
CA PHE A 58 -2.45 1.93 5.24
C PHE A 58 -1.08 1.67 4.64
N MET A 59 -0.66 0.41 4.55
CA MET A 59 0.64 0.04 3.98
C MET A 59 0.79 0.53 2.53
N LEU A 60 -0.25 0.34 1.71
CA LEU A 60 -0.26 0.66 0.29
C LEU A 60 -1.52 1.46 -0.08
N LYS A 61 -1.38 2.40 -1.03
CA LYS A 61 -2.49 2.99 -1.79
C LYS A 61 -2.32 2.62 -3.26
N ILE A 62 -3.32 1.93 -3.80
CA ILE A 62 -3.37 1.54 -5.21
C ILE A 62 -4.38 2.43 -5.91
N VAL A 63 -4.00 3.01 -7.05
CA VAL A 63 -4.94 3.67 -7.94
C VAL A 63 -5.33 2.67 -9.02
N ILE A 64 -6.63 2.47 -9.14
CA ILE A 64 -7.24 1.55 -10.08
C ILE A 64 -7.87 2.41 -11.16
N ASP A 65 -7.28 2.39 -12.35
CA ASP A 65 -7.85 3.00 -13.55
C ASP A 65 -8.75 2.01 -14.30
N TYR A 66 -9.39 2.49 -15.35
CA TYR A 66 -10.15 1.62 -16.25
C TYR A 66 -9.24 0.55 -16.88
N PRO A 67 -9.76 -0.67 -17.08
CA PRO A 67 -9.02 -1.71 -17.78
C PRO A 67 -8.66 -1.24 -19.19
N ASN A 68 -7.55 -1.75 -19.73
CA ASN A 68 -7.25 -1.51 -21.14
C ASN A 68 -8.32 -2.16 -22.06
N PRO A 69 -8.43 -1.71 -23.33
CA PRO A 69 -9.50 -2.18 -24.22
C PRO A 69 -9.55 -3.71 -24.42
N ASP A 70 -8.41 -4.39 -24.38
CA ASP A 70 -8.35 -5.85 -24.55
C ASP A 70 -8.86 -6.60 -23.31
N ALA A 71 -8.51 -6.12 -22.11
CA ALA A 71 -9.03 -6.62 -20.85
C ALA A 71 -10.54 -6.36 -20.75
N GLU A 72 -11.00 -5.16 -21.13
CA GLU A 72 -12.41 -4.81 -21.16
C GLU A 72 -13.20 -5.70 -22.14
N LYS A 73 -12.67 -5.89 -23.36
CA LYS A 73 -13.24 -6.81 -24.35
C LYS A 73 -13.31 -8.25 -23.82
N THR A 74 -12.31 -8.69 -23.05
CA THR A 74 -12.30 -10.01 -22.43
C THR A 74 -13.38 -10.12 -21.36
N MET A 75 -13.54 -9.09 -20.51
CA MET A 75 -14.63 -9.02 -19.53
C MET A 75 -16.00 -9.10 -20.20
N LEU A 76 -16.23 -8.35 -21.29
CA LEU A 76 -17.48 -8.38 -22.05
C LEU A 76 -17.75 -9.75 -22.68
N LYS A 77 -16.72 -10.41 -23.24
CA LYS A 77 -16.84 -11.76 -23.79
C LYS A 77 -17.20 -12.79 -22.72
N ASN A 78 -16.54 -12.73 -21.57
CA ASN A 78 -16.82 -13.62 -20.44
C ASN A 78 -18.24 -13.40 -19.91
N TRP A 79 -18.69 -12.14 -19.83
CA TRP A 79 -20.06 -11.81 -19.46
C TRP A 79 -21.08 -12.36 -20.47
N GLN A 80 -20.84 -12.18 -21.78
CA GLN A 80 -21.68 -12.70 -22.85
C GLN A 80 -21.80 -14.23 -22.82
N LYS A 81 -20.69 -14.94 -22.51
CA LYS A 81 -20.66 -16.41 -22.41
C LYS A 81 -21.42 -16.96 -21.20
N GLY A 82 -21.83 -16.11 -20.26
CA GLY A 82 -22.42 -16.55 -19.00
C GLY A 82 -21.38 -17.00 -17.97
N ASP A 83 -20.08 -16.78 -18.20
CA ASP A 83 -19.02 -17.13 -17.24
C ASP A 83 -19.13 -16.31 -15.93
N TYR A 84 -19.95 -15.24 -15.94
CA TYR A 84 -20.34 -14.41 -14.79
C TYR A 84 -21.69 -14.83 -14.16
N HIS A 85 -22.12 -16.09 -14.29
CA HIS A 85 -23.27 -16.54 -13.51
C HIS A 85 -23.01 -16.36 -12.02
N ARG A 86 -24.08 -16.05 -11.25
CA ARG A 86 -24.12 -15.80 -9.79
C ARG A 86 -23.48 -16.89 -8.91
N HIS A 87 -22.96 -17.94 -9.53
CA HIS A 87 -22.26 -19.08 -8.97
C HIS A 87 -21.00 -19.24 -9.82
N SER A 88 -20.00 -18.37 -9.64
CA SER A 88 -18.64 -18.66 -10.13
C SER A 88 -18.31 -20.10 -9.73
N PRO A 89 -17.63 -20.89 -10.58
CA PRO A 89 -17.19 -22.22 -10.20
C PRO A 89 -16.50 -22.12 -8.85
N ARG A 90 -16.85 -23.03 -7.94
CA ARG A 90 -16.31 -23.03 -6.58
C ARG A 90 -14.79 -23.08 -6.70
N LEU A 91 -14.13 -21.97 -6.35
CA LEU A 91 -12.69 -21.89 -6.39
C LEU A 91 -12.15 -22.91 -5.39
N GLU A 92 -11.22 -23.75 -5.85
CA GLU A 92 -10.48 -24.64 -4.96
C GLU A 92 -9.43 -23.81 -4.23
N ALA A 93 -9.39 -23.92 -2.91
CA ALA A 93 -8.38 -23.26 -2.11
C ALA A 93 -7.01 -23.89 -2.41
N VAL A 94 -6.09 -23.08 -2.92
CA VAL A 94 -4.69 -23.48 -3.18
C VAL A 94 -3.79 -23.30 -1.96
N ALA A 95 -4.27 -22.63 -0.91
CA ALA A 95 -3.57 -22.41 0.34
C ALA A 95 -4.57 -22.28 1.51
N SER A 96 -4.16 -22.74 2.68
CA SER A 96 -4.82 -22.60 3.97
C SER A 96 -4.33 -21.38 4.74
N GLU A 97 -5.08 -20.95 5.77
CA GLU A 97 -4.67 -19.88 6.67
C GLU A 97 -3.31 -20.16 7.32
N THR A 98 -3.07 -21.41 7.74
CA THR A 98 -1.80 -21.82 8.35
C THR A 98 -0.62 -21.70 7.38
N GLU A 99 -0.82 -22.04 6.10
CA GLU A 99 0.21 -21.86 5.06
C GLU A 99 0.47 -20.38 4.81
N ILE A 100 -0.56 -19.53 4.76
CA ILE A 100 -0.40 -18.07 4.59
C ILE A 100 0.39 -17.47 5.76
N CYS A 101 0.08 -17.87 7.01
CA CYS A 101 0.84 -17.44 8.18
C CYS A 101 2.28 -17.95 8.15
N SER A 102 2.52 -19.17 7.66
CA SER A 102 3.89 -19.67 7.44
C SER A 102 4.64 -18.81 6.43
N CYS A 103 4.03 -18.49 5.28
CA CYS A 103 4.64 -17.61 4.28
C CYS A 103 4.97 -16.21 4.83
N ARG A 104 4.14 -15.68 5.75
CA ARG A 104 4.44 -14.40 6.42
C ARG A 104 5.68 -14.48 7.31
N ARG A 105 5.90 -15.61 8.00
CA ARG A 105 7.08 -15.83 8.84
C ARG A 105 8.34 -15.98 7.99
N GLU A 106 8.24 -16.61 6.82
CA GLU A 106 9.36 -16.69 5.86
C GLU A 106 9.87 -15.31 5.42
N LEU A 107 9.01 -14.27 5.42
CA LEU A 107 9.45 -12.91 5.14
C LEU A 107 10.45 -12.38 6.18
N GLU A 108 10.51 -12.93 7.39
CA GLU A 108 11.53 -12.57 8.38
C GLU A 108 12.93 -13.02 7.93
N HIS A 109 13.01 -14.14 7.22
CA HIS A 109 14.26 -14.73 6.72
C HIS A 109 14.79 -14.10 5.44
N VAL A 110 13.99 -13.31 4.72
CA VAL A 110 14.48 -12.52 3.58
C VAL A 110 15.53 -11.54 4.10
N SER A 111 16.75 -11.68 3.61
CA SER A 111 17.89 -10.89 4.03
C SER A 111 17.85 -9.48 3.43
N VAL A 112 18.37 -8.52 4.19
CA VAL A 112 18.48 -7.13 3.77
C VAL A 112 19.87 -6.67 4.13
N GLU A 113 20.68 -6.33 3.13
CA GLU A 113 22.02 -5.82 3.36
C GLU A 113 21.97 -4.38 3.91
N ASP A 114 22.99 -4.01 4.69
CA ASP A 114 23.12 -2.64 5.22
C ASP A 114 23.11 -1.59 4.10
N SER A 115 23.66 -1.94 2.92
CA SER A 115 23.65 -1.10 1.72
C SER A 115 22.23 -0.71 1.28
N ILE A 116 21.26 -1.62 1.44
CA ILE A 116 19.84 -1.39 1.13
C ILE A 116 19.16 -0.57 2.22
N ILE A 117 19.51 -0.80 3.49
CA ILE A 117 19.02 0.01 4.61
C ILE A 117 19.48 1.45 4.46
N ASP A 118 20.75 1.67 4.14
CA ASP A 118 21.32 3.00 3.88
C ASP A 118 20.68 3.67 2.68
N TYR A 119 20.47 2.92 1.59
CA TYR A 119 19.78 3.40 0.40
C TYR A 119 18.34 3.88 0.73
N LEU A 120 17.57 3.06 1.44
CA LEU A 120 16.20 3.38 1.84
C LEU A 120 16.16 4.56 2.82
N SER A 121 17.06 4.59 3.80
CA SER A 121 17.22 5.70 4.74
C SER A 121 17.55 7.01 4.01
N GLY A 122 18.47 6.96 3.03
CA GLY A 122 18.83 8.09 2.17
C GLY A 122 17.65 8.62 1.37
N LEU A 123 16.84 7.75 0.78
CA LEU A 123 15.61 8.13 0.06
C LEU A 123 14.59 8.81 0.99
N ILE A 124 14.39 8.26 2.18
CA ILE A 124 13.47 8.84 3.18
C ILE A 124 13.96 10.22 3.61
N GLN A 125 15.23 10.37 3.95
CA GLN A 125 15.81 11.68 4.32
C GLN A 125 15.72 12.68 3.17
N LYS A 126 16.00 12.24 1.94
CA LYS A 126 15.89 13.11 0.76
C LYS A 126 14.45 13.57 0.55
N SER A 127 13.46 12.69 0.72
CA SER A 127 12.04 13.05 0.57
C SER A 127 11.59 14.17 1.53
N ARG A 128 12.20 14.28 2.70
CA ARG A 128 11.90 15.33 3.70
C ARG A 128 12.48 16.69 3.36
N ASN A 129 13.38 16.74 2.37
CA ASN A 129 14.10 17.94 1.96
C ASN A 129 13.85 18.30 0.48
N LEU A 130 12.86 17.67 -0.17
CA LEU A 130 12.48 18.02 -1.54
C LEU A 130 11.63 19.30 -1.53
N SER A 131 11.96 20.24 -2.41
CA SER A 131 11.23 21.52 -2.55
C SER A 131 9.76 21.34 -2.91
N ASP A 132 9.45 20.31 -3.68
CA ASP A 132 8.09 20.05 -4.19
C ASP A 132 7.18 19.44 -3.11
N LEU A 133 7.74 19.09 -1.94
CA LEU A 133 7.03 18.42 -0.86
C LEU A 133 6.89 19.32 0.37
N GLN A 134 5.65 19.56 0.76
CA GLN A 134 5.32 20.14 2.07
C GLN A 134 5.54 19.11 3.19
N LEU A 135 5.28 17.83 2.92
CA LEU A 135 5.51 16.73 3.86
C LEU A 135 6.20 15.56 3.17
N GLY A 136 7.36 15.18 3.70
CA GLY A 136 8.12 14.00 3.28
C GLY A 136 7.71 12.71 4.00
N ALA A 137 8.42 11.62 3.71
CA ALA A 137 8.08 10.31 4.22
C ALA A 137 8.32 10.16 5.75
N SER A 138 7.34 9.59 6.45
CA SER A 138 7.38 9.28 7.88
C SER A 138 8.28 8.07 8.19
N PRO A 139 8.66 7.83 9.46
CA PRO A 139 9.30 6.57 9.87
C PRO A 139 8.42 5.34 9.58
N ARG A 140 7.09 5.48 9.70
CA ARG A 140 6.13 4.41 9.33
C ARG A 140 6.21 4.09 7.84
N ALA A 141 6.39 5.10 6.99
CA ALA A 141 6.64 4.92 5.57
C ALA A 141 7.87 4.04 5.34
N ALA A 142 8.98 4.30 6.04
CA ALA A 142 10.22 3.55 5.90
C ALA A 142 10.04 2.06 6.26
N LEU A 143 9.38 1.77 7.38
CA LEU A 143 9.08 0.40 7.81
C LEU A 143 8.16 -0.32 6.81
N SER A 144 7.10 0.36 6.35
CA SER A 144 6.17 -0.18 5.36
C SER A 144 6.85 -0.44 4.02
N TRP A 145 7.76 0.44 3.62
CA TRP A 145 8.52 0.32 2.37
C TRP A 145 9.46 -0.88 2.41
N LEU A 146 10.20 -1.04 3.51
CA LEU A 146 11.09 -2.18 3.70
C LEU A 146 10.29 -3.49 3.70
N ALA A 147 9.19 -3.57 4.47
CA ALA A 147 8.34 -4.74 4.51
C ALA A 147 7.75 -5.09 3.13
N ALA A 148 7.31 -4.09 2.36
CA ALA A 148 6.83 -4.27 1.00
C ALA A 148 7.93 -4.80 0.06
N ALA A 149 9.16 -4.29 0.19
CA ALA A 149 10.29 -4.74 -0.62
C ALA A 149 10.68 -6.19 -0.29
N LYS A 150 10.68 -6.58 0.99
CA LYS A 150 10.88 -7.99 1.42
C LYS A 150 9.82 -8.91 0.83
N ALA A 151 8.55 -8.51 0.91
CA ALA A 151 7.45 -9.28 0.34
C ALA A 151 7.59 -9.42 -1.18
N HIS A 152 7.97 -8.35 -1.88
CA HIS A 152 8.19 -8.38 -3.32
C HIS A 152 9.34 -9.31 -3.71
N ALA A 153 10.47 -9.25 -2.98
CA ALA A 153 11.61 -10.16 -3.20
C ALA A 153 11.20 -11.63 -3.05
N ALA A 154 10.46 -11.96 -1.98
CA ALA A 154 9.96 -13.31 -1.74
C ALA A 154 9.00 -13.80 -2.83
N ILE A 155 8.10 -12.93 -3.33
CA ILE A 155 7.19 -13.24 -4.44
C ILE A 155 7.96 -13.54 -5.74
N GLU A 156 9.09 -12.86 -5.95
CA GLU A 156 10.01 -13.15 -7.06
C GLU A 156 10.87 -14.41 -6.84
N GLY A 157 10.72 -15.10 -5.70
CA GLY A 157 11.51 -16.27 -5.34
C GLY A 157 12.94 -15.96 -4.89
N LYS A 158 13.21 -14.72 -4.46
CA LYS A 158 14.50 -14.28 -3.93
C LYS A 158 14.51 -14.31 -2.40
N ASP A 159 15.67 -14.62 -1.83
CA ASP A 159 15.96 -14.65 -0.40
C ASP A 159 16.66 -13.38 0.11
N PHE A 160 16.88 -12.39 -0.76
CA PHE A 160 17.43 -11.08 -0.41
C PHE A 160 16.71 -9.94 -1.15
N VAL A 161 16.67 -8.76 -0.53
CA VAL A 161 16.09 -7.56 -1.13
C VAL A 161 17.08 -6.90 -2.08
N THR A 162 16.63 -6.56 -3.29
CA THR A 162 17.41 -5.75 -4.23
C THR A 162 16.91 -4.30 -4.30
N PRO A 163 17.72 -3.36 -4.84
CA PRO A 163 17.27 -1.99 -5.05
C PRO A 163 16.06 -1.88 -5.98
N ASP A 164 15.90 -2.82 -6.91
CA ASP A 164 14.74 -2.87 -7.81
C ASP A 164 13.46 -3.22 -7.05
N ASN A 165 13.55 -4.09 -6.04
CA ASN A 165 12.41 -4.38 -5.16
C ASN A 165 11.99 -3.12 -4.37
N VAL A 166 12.95 -2.34 -3.87
CA VAL A 166 12.68 -1.05 -3.21
C VAL A 166 12.00 -0.08 -4.17
N LYS A 167 12.49 0.06 -5.40
CA LYS A 167 11.92 0.95 -6.41
C LYS A 167 10.51 0.54 -6.84
N PHE A 168 10.27 -0.76 -7.02
CA PHE A 168 8.99 -1.29 -7.51
C PHE A 168 7.83 -0.92 -6.59
N VAL A 169 8.01 -1.07 -5.27
CA VAL A 169 6.96 -0.80 -4.28
C VAL A 169 6.88 0.68 -3.87
N ALA A 170 7.78 1.54 -4.37
CA ALA A 170 7.92 2.93 -3.90
C ALA A 170 6.63 3.74 -4.07
N GLU A 171 6.03 3.72 -5.26
CA GLU A 171 4.84 4.51 -5.55
C GLU A 171 3.63 4.13 -4.69
N PRO A 172 3.20 2.86 -4.61
CA PRO A 172 2.05 2.50 -3.79
C PRO A 172 2.30 2.71 -2.29
N VAL A 173 3.56 2.67 -1.82
CA VAL A 173 3.90 2.96 -0.43
C VAL A 173 3.89 4.47 -0.15
N LEU A 174 4.42 5.30 -1.05
CA LEU A 174 4.68 6.72 -0.73
C LEU A 174 3.53 7.66 -1.10
N ARG A 175 2.73 7.34 -2.12
CA ARG A 175 1.82 8.32 -2.74
C ARG A 175 0.77 8.96 -1.84
N HIS A 176 0.45 8.33 -0.70
CA HIS A 176 -0.50 8.83 0.30
C HIS A 176 0.17 9.33 1.58
N ARG A 177 1.50 9.30 1.61
CA ARG A 177 2.34 9.70 2.75
C ARG A 177 3.12 10.97 2.49
N LEU A 178 3.16 11.40 1.23
CA LEU A 178 3.79 12.63 0.79
C LEU A 178 2.71 13.66 0.48
N ILE A 179 2.99 14.93 0.79
CA ILE A 179 2.09 16.05 0.49
C ILE A 179 2.88 17.05 -0.36
N LEU A 180 2.32 17.42 -1.51
CA LEU A 180 2.90 18.43 -2.39
C LEU A 180 2.77 19.82 -1.77
N THR A 181 3.71 20.71 -2.11
CA THR A 181 3.51 22.14 -1.88
C THR A 181 2.42 22.69 -2.81
N PRO A 182 1.63 23.69 -2.40
CA PRO A 182 0.63 24.34 -3.27
C PRO A 182 1.22 24.83 -4.60
N GLU A 183 2.45 25.34 -4.58
CA GLU A 183 3.16 25.81 -5.78
C GLU A 183 3.39 24.68 -6.78
N ALA A 184 3.88 23.52 -6.31
CA ALA A 184 4.08 22.35 -7.14
C ALA A 184 2.75 21.81 -7.73
N GLU A 185 1.65 21.87 -6.96
CA GLU A 185 0.33 21.50 -7.46
C GLU A 185 -0.14 22.44 -8.58
N LEU A 186 0.07 23.76 -8.43
CA LEU A 186 -0.24 24.77 -9.44
C LEU A 186 0.59 24.59 -10.72
N ASP A 187 1.84 24.18 -10.58
CA ASP A 187 2.75 23.87 -11.69
C ASP A 187 2.43 22.52 -12.37
N GLY A 188 1.40 21.81 -11.89
CA GLY A 188 0.95 20.53 -12.46
C GLY A 188 1.88 19.36 -12.13
N VAL A 189 2.74 19.49 -11.12
CA VAL A 189 3.61 18.41 -10.68
C VAL A 189 2.76 17.30 -10.07
N THR A 190 2.98 16.07 -10.51
CA THR A 190 2.26 14.90 -9.98
C THR A 190 3.08 14.18 -8.92
N MET A 191 2.39 13.54 -7.97
CA MET A 191 3.04 12.72 -6.95
C MET A 191 3.89 11.59 -7.56
N SER A 192 3.40 10.96 -8.64
CA SER A 192 4.14 9.92 -9.37
C SER A 192 5.45 10.48 -9.96
N GLN A 193 5.44 11.71 -10.48
CA GLN A 193 6.65 12.37 -10.97
C GLN A 193 7.66 12.64 -9.85
N VAL A 194 7.19 13.11 -8.68
CA VAL A 194 8.05 13.39 -7.51
C VAL A 194 8.69 12.11 -6.99
N ILE A 195 7.93 11.02 -6.89
CA ILE A 195 8.45 9.71 -6.46
C ILE A 195 9.47 9.18 -7.47
N ALA A 196 9.18 9.27 -8.77
CA ALA A 196 10.13 8.88 -9.82
C ALA A 196 11.41 9.73 -9.81
N ASN A 197 11.30 11.03 -9.50
CA ASN A 197 12.45 11.92 -9.31
C ASN A 197 13.27 11.52 -8.08
N LEU A 198 12.61 11.25 -6.95
CA LEU A 198 13.25 10.80 -5.72
C LEU A 198 14.10 9.54 -5.95
N MET A 199 13.59 8.57 -6.71
CA MET A 199 14.30 7.32 -7.01
C MET A 199 15.58 7.51 -7.84
N ARG A 200 15.72 8.66 -8.52
CA ARG A 200 16.90 9.01 -9.32
C ARG A 200 17.94 9.82 -8.54
N GLN A 201 17.60 10.32 -7.36
CA GLN A 201 18.45 11.23 -6.57
C GLN A 201 19.53 10.50 -5.77
N ILE A 202 19.27 9.26 -5.36
CA ILE A 202 20.20 8.46 -4.57
C ILE A 202 20.79 7.39 -5.49
N PRO A 203 22.13 7.30 -5.62
CA PRO A 203 22.75 6.24 -6.40
C PRO A 203 22.40 4.88 -5.80
N VAL A 204 22.13 3.92 -6.68
CA VAL A 204 21.87 2.54 -6.29
C VAL A 204 23.15 1.95 -5.68
N PRO A 205 23.09 1.28 -4.51
CA PRO A 205 24.25 0.59 -3.97
C PRO A 205 24.75 -0.47 -4.97
N ARG A 206 26.08 -0.67 -5.02
CA ARG A 206 26.71 -1.66 -5.90
C ARG A 206 26.79 -3.02 -5.24
#